data_AF-A0A7X9GY97-F1
#
_entry.id   AF-A0A7X9GY97-F1
#
_cell.length_a   1.000
_cell.length_b   1.000
_cell.length_c   1.000
_cell.angle_alpha   90.00
_cell.angle_beta   90.00
_cell.angle_gamma   90.00
#
_symmetry.space_group_name_H-M   'P 1'
#
loop_
_entity.id
_entity.type
_entity.pdbx_description
1 polymer ?
#
loop_
_entity_poly.entity_id
_entity_poly.type
_entity_poly.pdbx_seq_one_letter_code
_entity_poly.pdbx_strand_id
1 'polypeptide(L)' 'MNNLDAKIPKGPLAEKWTNYKNHQKLVNPANKRRLDIIVVGTGLAGASAAASLGEMGFKVHNFC' A
#
# COMPACT_ATOMS: atom_id res chain seq x y z
N MET A 1 26.14 6.87 -13.19
CA MET A 1 24.78 6.99 -13.75
C MET A 1 23.85 6.19 -12.85
N ASN A 2 22.95 6.85 -12.12
CA ASN A 2 21.99 6.15 -11.26
C ASN A 2 20.96 5.44 -12.14
N ASN A 3 20.98 4.11 -12.11
CA ASN A 3 20.02 3.29 -12.84
C ASN A 3 18.69 3.31 -12.06
N LEU A 4 17.64 3.89 -12.65
CA LEU A 4 16.32 3.97 -12.02
C LEU A 4 15.55 2.68 -12.29
N ASP A 5 15.29 1.91 -11.24
CA ASP A 5 14.42 0.74 -11.33
C ASP A 5 12.94 1.18 -11.25
N ALA A 6 12.29 1.23 -12.42
CA ALA A 6 10.89 1.58 -12.55
C ALA A 6 9.91 0.45 -12.12
N LYS A 7 10.41 -0.75 -11.80
CA LYS A 7 9.62 -1.92 -11.37
C LYS A 7 8.41 -2.21 -12.27
N ILE A 8 8.59 -2.06 -13.59
CA ILE A 8 7.52 -2.22 -14.57
C ILE A 8 7.01 -3.68 -14.55
N PRO A 9 5.69 -3.91 -14.47
CA PRO A 9 5.12 -5.25 -14.55
C PRO A 9 5.54 -6.01 -15.81
N LYS A 10 5.75 -7.32 -15.67
CA LYS A 10 6.12 -8.22 -16.77
C LYS A 10 4.92 -8.49 -17.70
N GLY A 11 5.21 -8.99 -18.90
CA GLY A 11 4.21 -9.38 -19.90
C GLY A 11 3.87 -8.30 -20.94
N PRO A 12 3.00 -8.64 -21.92
CA PRO A 12 2.56 -7.75 -23.00
C PRO A 12 1.87 -6.50 -22.46
N LEU A 13 1.99 -5.37 -23.18
CA LEU A 13 1.50 -4.06 -22.72
C LEU A 13 0.03 -4.07 -22.28
N ALA A 14 -0.83 -4.72 -23.07
CA ALA A 14 -2.26 -4.82 -22.79
C ALA A 14 -2.58 -5.58 -21.48
N GLU A 15 -1.72 -6.52 -21.08
CA GLU A 15 -1.96 -7.41 -19.94
C GLU A 15 -1.15 -7.04 -18.70
N LYS A 16 -0.17 -6.13 -18.81
CA LYS A 16 0.79 -5.80 -17.73
C LYS A 16 0.13 -5.61 -16.37
N TRP A 17 -0.90 -4.77 -16.30
CA TRP A 17 -1.58 -4.45 -15.05
C TRP A 17 -2.47 -5.59 -14.55
N THR A 18 -3.12 -6.30 -15.46
CA THR A 18 -3.92 -7.49 -15.12
C THR A 18 -3.03 -8.57 -14.53
N ASN A 19 -1.90 -8.86 -15.18
CA ASN A 19 -0.91 -9.80 -14.70
C ASN A 19 -0.32 -9.41 -13.35
N TYR A 20 0.01 -8.12 -13.14
CA TYR A 20 0.49 -7.64 -11.84
C TYR A 20 -0.53 -7.86 -10.72
N LYS A 21 -1.78 -7.46 -10.93
CA LYS A 21 -2.84 -7.61 -9.92
C LYS A 21 -3.12 -9.07 -9.58
N ASN A 22 -3.12 -9.95 -10.58
CA ASN A 22 -3.40 -11.38 -10.39
C ASN A 22 -2.29 -12.10 -9.61
N HIS A 23 -1.04 -11.63 -9.68
CA HIS A 23 0.11 -12.27 -9.04
C HIS A 23 0.62 -11.51 -7.81
N GLN A 24 0.02 -10.38 -7.46
CA GLN A 24 0.40 -9.64 -6.25
C GLN A 24 0.00 -10.42 -5.00
N LYS A 25 0.82 -10.29 -3.95
CA LYS A 25 0.55 -10.81 -2.63
C LYS A 25 -0.58 -9.98 -2.02
N LEU A 26 -1.73 -10.61 -1.84
CA LEU A 26 -2.84 -10.00 -1.13
C LEU A 26 -2.54 -9.90 0.36
N VAL A 27 -3.06 -8.86 1.00
CA VAL A 27 -3.00 -8.71 2.45
C VAL A 27 -4.04 -9.60 3.07
N ASN A 28 -3.62 -10.62 3.83
CA ASN A 28 -4.53 -11.44 4.61
C ASN A 28 -4.67 -10.88 6.05
N PRO A 29 -5.77 -11.20 6.76
CA PRO A 29 -5.98 -10.72 8.14
C PRO A 29 -4.83 -11.04 9.10
N ALA A 30 -4.22 -12.23 8.98
CA ALA A 30 -3.15 -12.68 9.85
C ALA A 30 -1.87 -11.83 9.78
N ASN A 31 -1.61 -11.18 8.64
CA ASN A 31 -0.38 -10.42 8.42
C ASN A 31 -0.57 -8.90 8.41
N LYS A 32 -1.77 -8.37 8.65
CA LYS A 32 -2.05 -6.91 8.60
C LYS A 32 -1.11 -6.09 9.49
N ARG A 33 -0.79 -6.59 10.69
CA ARG A 33 0.12 -5.92 11.65
C ARG A 33 1.58 -5.82 11.18
N ARG A 34 1.97 -6.59 10.16
CA ARG A 34 3.33 -6.55 9.58
C ARG A 34 3.50 -5.43 8.57
N LEU A 35 2.40 -4.78 8.18
CA LEU A 35 2.40 -3.69 7.22
C LEU A 35 2.29 -2.37 7.98
N ASP A 36 3.29 -1.52 7.80
CA ASP A 36 3.29 -0.16 8.29
C ASP A 36 2.58 0.73 7.27
N ILE A 37 1.57 1.46 7.72
CA ILE A 37 0.83 2.43 6.92
C ILE A 37 1.26 3.83 7.34
N ILE A 38 1.63 4.65 6.36
CA ILE A 38 1.99 6.05 6.57
C ILE A 38 0.84 6.91 6.06
N VAL A 39 0.30 7.73 6.94
CA VAL A 39 -0.67 8.78 6.62
C VAL A 39 0.05 10.13 6.77
N VAL A 40 -0.04 10.96 5.73
CA VAL A 40 0.55 12.31 5.72
C VAL A 40 -0.58 13.32 5.67
N GLY A 41 -0.60 14.22 6.66
CA GLY A 41 -1.65 15.19 6.90
C GLY A 41 -2.64 14.71 7.96
N THR A 42 -2.81 15.50 9.03
CA THR A 42 -3.65 15.15 10.20
C THR A 42 -4.99 15.90 10.23
N GLY A 43 -5.47 16.39 9.09
CA GLY A 43 -6.81 16.96 8.96
C GLY A 43 -7.91 15.90 9.09
N LEU A 44 -9.17 16.30 8.88
CA LEU A 44 -10.34 15.42 9.03
C LEU A 44 -10.20 14.11 8.23
N ALA A 45 -9.68 14.18 7.00
CA ALA A 45 -9.49 13.02 6.15
C ALA A 45 -8.38 12.09 6.68
N GLY A 46 -7.22 12.65 7.05
CA GLY A 46 -6.09 11.87 7.53
C GLY A 46 -6.33 11.22 8.89
N ALA A 47 -6.95 11.95 9.82
CA ALA A 47 -7.35 11.40 11.11
C ALA A 47 -8.37 10.26 10.96
N SER A 48 -9.39 10.44 10.11
CA SER A 48 -10.39 9.40 9.84
C SER A 48 -9.78 8.16 9.18
N ALA A 49 -8.91 8.34 8.18
CA ALA A 49 -8.22 7.25 7.52
C ALA A 49 -7.32 6.47 8.50
N ALA A 50 -6.54 7.19 9.32
CA ALA A 50 -5.67 6.58 10.31
C ALA A 50 -6.46 5.78 11.36
N ALA A 51 -7.59 6.31 11.83
CA ALA A 51 -8.48 5.62 12.76
C ALA A 51 -9.03 4.32 12.16
N SER A 52 -9.65 4.37 10.97
CA SER A 52 -10.22 3.18 10.33
C SER A 52 -9.17 2.11 10.03
N LEU A 53 -7.96 2.52 9.61
CA LEU A 53 -6.86 1.59 9.36
C LEU A 53 -6.32 0.98 10.66
N GLY A 54 -6.25 1.77 11.73
CA GLY A 54 -5.90 1.29 13.07
C GLY A 54 -6.91 0.27 13.61
N GLU A 55 -8.21 0.54 13.47
CA GLU A 55 -9.29 -0.39 13.85
C GLU A 55 -9.22 -1.72 13.09
N MET A 56 -8.83 -1.68 11.80
CA MET A 56 -8.60 -2.89 11.02
C MET A 56 -7.35 -3.69 11.43
N GLY A 57 -6.55 -3.18 12.38
CA GLY A 57 -5.38 -3.85 12.94
C GLY A 57 -4.07 -3.58 12.21
N PHE A 58 -3.98 -2.52 11.40
CA PHE A 58 -2.72 -2.09 10.80
C PHE A 58 -1.87 -1.26 11.78
N LYS A 59 -0.56 -1.23 11.58
CA LYS A 59 0.33 -0.31 12.29
C LYS A 59 0.38 1.01 11.54
N VAL A 60 -0.25 2.04 12.07
CA VAL A 60 -0.39 3.34 11.38
C VAL A 60 0.53 4.38 12.01
N HIS A 61 1.30 5.06 11.16
CA HIS A 61 2.08 6.24 11.50
C HIS A 61 1.44 7.45 10.83
N ASN A 62 1.05 8.46 11.62
CA ASN A 62 0.38 9.65 11.14
C ASN A 62 1.28 10.87 11.34
N PHE A 63 1.55 11.61 10.27
CA PHE A 63 2.51 12.72 10.25
C PHE A 63 1.82 14.03 9.87
N CYS A 64 2.27 15.13 10.50
CA CYS A 64 1.78 16.49 10.29
C CYS A 64 2.64 17.24 9.29
#